data_AF-A0A2E7TWD7-F1
#
_entry.id   AF-A0A2E7TWD7-F1
#
_cell.length_a   1.000
_cell.length_b   1.000
_cell.length_c   1.000
_cell.angle_alpha   90.00
_cell.angle_beta   90.00
_cell.angle_gamma   90.00
#
_symmetry.space_group_name_H-M   'P 1'
#
loop_
_entity.id
_entity.type
_entity.pdbx_description
1 polymer ?
#
loop_
_entity_poly.entity_id
_entity_poly.type
_entity_poly.pdbx_seq_one_letter_code
_entity_poly.pdbx_strand_id
1 'polypeptide(L)'
;MSLENIVIAASLLLGIILLILIIYLISRVNELEARAFSNQTTAATEKKTENEPQKVFAGLSGRELWDEWVSMANGGDDQYGIKGDRDRFLALLELHIRSLIKTGVEHGASGTNEPPSNPLKIKMLRGEFESYLPSSQAGRLYTLGRELGASEDSAQKAALVAALTETVDAISMGIDAGSSLVESAMRDVGQPPSQETEEDLLPLEAQNTETA
;
A
#
# COMPACT_ATOMS: atom_id res chain seq x y z
N MET A 1 6.07 6.85 -58.50
CA MET A 1 6.50 6.05 -57.34
C MET A 1 6.18 4.60 -57.63
N SER A 2 7.12 3.68 -57.42
CA SER A 2 6.90 2.25 -57.67
C SER A 2 5.78 1.71 -56.77
N LEU A 3 4.95 0.82 -57.31
CA LEU A 3 3.79 0.24 -56.61
C LEU A 3 4.18 -0.35 -55.25
N GLU A 4 5.37 -0.94 -55.17
CA GLU A 4 5.96 -1.52 -53.96
C GLU A 4 6.15 -0.47 -52.84
N ASN A 5 6.64 0.72 -53.18
CA ASN A 5 6.84 1.80 -52.22
C ASN A 5 5.50 2.34 -51.69
N ILE A 6 4.45 2.31 -52.52
CA ILE A 6 3.10 2.72 -52.11
C ILE A 6 2.51 1.69 -51.14
N VAL A 7 2.70 0.38 -51.41
CA VAL A 7 2.22 -0.69 -50.52
C VAL A 7 2.95 -0.66 -49.18
N ILE A 8 4.27 -0.44 -49.17
CA ILE A 8 5.06 -0.32 -47.94
C ILE A 8 4.62 0.91 -47.14
N ALA A 9 4.45 2.07 -47.79
CA ALA A 9 3.98 3.28 -47.13
C ALA A 9 2.56 3.12 -46.55
N ALA A 10 1.66 2.45 -47.28
CA ALA A 10 0.31 2.17 -46.82
C ALA A 10 0.30 1.19 -45.64
N SER A 11 1.13 0.15 -45.66
CA SER A 11 1.27 -0.80 -44.55
C SER A 11 1.85 -0.13 -43.29
N LEU A 12 2.86 0.74 -43.45
CA LEU A 12 3.42 1.50 -42.34
C LEU A 12 2.40 2.47 -41.73
N LEU A 13 1.63 3.19 -42.56
CA LEU A 13 0.56 4.07 -42.10
C LEU A 13 -0.52 3.28 -41.35
N LEU A 14 -0.94 2.13 -41.87
CA LEU A 14 -1.93 1.27 -41.22
C LEU A 14 -1.43 0.79 -39.85
N GLY A 15 -0.16 0.40 -39.76
CA GLY A 15 0.48 -0.01 -38.51
C GLY A 15 0.52 1.11 -37.47
N ILE A 16 0.85 2.34 -37.88
CA ILE A 16 0.84 3.51 -36.99
C ILE A 16 -0.57 3.81 -36.49
N ILE A 17 -1.57 3.76 -37.37
CA ILE A 17 -2.98 3.96 -37.00
C ILE A 17 -3.43 2.91 -35.98
N LEU A 18 -3.09 1.63 -36.19
CA LEU A 18 -3.40 0.56 -35.25
C LEU A 18 -2.68 0.74 -33.91
N LEU A 19 -1.41 1.15 -33.90
CA LEU A 19 -0.67 1.41 -32.68
C LEU A 19 -1.32 2.54 -31.85
N ILE A 20 -1.69 3.65 -32.51
CA ILE A 20 -2.40 4.76 -31.86
C ILE A 20 -3.74 4.27 -31.30
N LEU A 21 -4.47 3.43 -32.03
CA LEU A 21 -5.74 2.86 -31.57
C LEU A 21 -5.55 1.98 -30.33
N ILE A 22 -4.49 1.16 -30.27
CA ILE A 22 -4.20 0.32 -29.10
C ILE A 22 -3.85 1.18 -27.88
N ILE A 23 -2.97 2.19 -28.04
CA ILE A 23 -2.63 3.12 -26.94
C ILE A 23 -3.88 3.86 -26.44
N TYR A 24 -4.74 4.26 -27.37
CA TYR A 24 -6.02 4.89 -27.04
C TYR A 24 -6.95 3.96 -26.28
N LEU A 25 -7.06 2.69 -26.70
CA LEU A 25 -7.87 1.70 -26.01
C LEU A 25 -7.34 1.41 -24.60
N ILE A 26 -6.03 1.31 -24.41
CA ILE A 26 -5.44 1.15 -23.07
C ILE A 26 -5.78 2.36 -22.19
N SER A 27 -5.58 3.57 -22.71
CA SER A 27 -5.90 4.80 -21.96
C SER A 27 -7.39 4.89 -21.63
N ARG A 28 -8.26 4.53 -22.59
CA ARG A 28 -9.71 4.60 -22.41
C ARG A 28 -10.27 3.47 -21.54
N VAL A 29 -9.68 2.28 -21.58
CA VAL A 29 -9.98 1.18 -20.65
C VAL A 29 -9.52 1.56 -19.24
N ASN A 30 -8.35 2.17 -19.08
CA ASN A 30 -7.88 2.69 -17.80
C ASN A 30 -8.81 3.80 -17.25
N GLU A 31 -9.32 4.68 -18.12
CA GLU A 31 -10.38 5.63 -17.73
C GLU A 31 -11.71 4.95 -17.40
N LEU A 32 -12.08 3.88 -18.10
CA LEU A 32 -13.29 3.10 -17.83
C LEU A 32 -13.18 2.33 -16.52
N GLU A 33 -12.02 1.79 -16.19
CA GLU A 33 -11.74 1.18 -14.89
C GLU A 33 -11.78 2.25 -13.80
N ALA A 34 -11.06 3.37 -13.96
CA ALA A 34 -11.10 4.49 -13.02
C ALA A 34 -12.53 5.02 -12.81
N ARG A 35 -13.32 5.14 -13.88
CA ARG A 35 -14.73 5.56 -13.81
C ARG A 35 -15.65 4.46 -13.30
N ALA A 36 -15.40 3.18 -13.53
CA ALA A 36 -16.22 2.08 -13.01
C ALA A 36 -15.99 1.89 -11.51
N PHE A 37 -14.74 2.02 -11.03
CA PHE A 37 -14.41 2.07 -9.62
C PHE A 37 -14.94 3.35 -8.95
N SER A 38 -14.89 4.51 -9.63
CA SER A 38 -15.48 5.76 -9.15
C SER A 38 -17.03 5.75 -9.20
N ASN A 39 -17.64 5.12 -10.20
CA ASN A 39 -19.10 5.04 -10.36
C ASN A 39 -19.73 3.96 -9.49
N GLN A 40 -19.00 2.91 -9.10
CA GLN A 40 -19.46 1.99 -8.05
C GLN A 40 -19.61 2.70 -6.70
N THR A 41 -18.87 3.79 -6.48
CA THR A 41 -18.99 4.67 -5.30
C THR A 41 -20.16 5.66 -5.41
N THR A 42 -20.68 5.95 -6.62
CA THR A 42 -21.75 6.95 -6.85
C THR A 42 -23.08 6.40 -7.37
N ALA A 43 -23.17 5.11 -7.73
CA ALA A 43 -24.41 4.47 -8.20
C ALA A 43 -25.14 3.66 -7.10
N ALA A 44 -25.02 4.05 -5.84
CA ALA A 44 -25.80 3.51 -4.73
C ALA A 44 -26.67 4.62 -4.08
N THR A 45 -27.50 5.26 -4.87
CA THR A 45 -28.74 5.89 -4.42
C THR A 45 -29.75 5.45 -5.47
N GLU A 46 -30.52 4.40 -5.25
CA GLU A 46 -31.83 4.48 -4.59
C GLU A 46 -32.25 3.09 -4.07
N LYS A 47 -32.19 2.85 -2.76
CA LYS A 47 -33.29 2.19 -2.03
C LYS A 47 -33.13 2.38 -0.52
N LYS A 48 -34.08 3.12 0.03
CA LYS A 48 -34.37 3.34 1.44
C LYS A 48 -34.33 2.03 2.26
N THR A 49 -33.50 2.01 3.31
CA THR A 49 -33.71 1.48 4.69
C THR A 49 -32.46 0.77 5.23
N GLU A 50 -31.89 1.34 6.32
CA GLU A 50 -31.05 0.70 7.35
C GLU A 50 -29.71 0.04 6.98
N ASN A 51 -28.69 0.87 6.73
CA ASN A 51 -27.32 0.76 7.27
C ASN A 51 -26.45 1.80 6.54
N GLU A 52 -26.46 3.05 7.01
CA GLU A 52 -25.39 3.97 6.64
C GLU A 52 -24.07 3.33 7.11
N PRO A 53 -23.10 3.08 6.21
CA PRO A 53 -21.78 2.70 6.66
C PRO A 53 -21.29 3.83 7.56
N GLN A 54 -21.09 3.53 8.85
CA GLN A 54 -20.61 4.50 9.83
C GLN A 54 -19.38 5.22 9.25
N LYS A 55 -19.53 6.50 8.92
CA LYS A 55 -18.48 7.30 8.30
C LYS A 55 -17.31 7.43 9.28
N VAL A 56 -16.29 6.60 9.10
CA VAL A 56 -15.05 6.65 9.89
C VAL A 56 -14.30 7.94 9.53
N PHE A 57 -13.68 8.60 10.51
CA PHE A 57 -12.98 9.88 10.30
C PHE A 57 -13.82 10.95 9.60
N ALA A 58 -15.10 11.06 9.95
CA ALA A 58 -16.07 11.96 9.30
C ALA A 58 -16.22 11.75 7.77
N GLY A 59 -15.74 10.62 7.24
CA GLY A 59 -15.74 10.31 5.80
C GLY A 59 -14.45 10.72 5.07
N LEU A 60 -13.46 11.28 5.77
CA LEU A 60 -12.14 11.57 5.20
C LEU A 60 -11.35 10.29 5.00
N SER A 61 -10.63 10.19 3.89
CA SER A 61 -9.73 9.07 3.60
C SER A 61 -8.50 9.54 2.82
N GLY A 62 -7.47 8.68 2.79
CA GLY A 62 -6.27 8.91 2.01
C GLY A 62 -5.61 10.26 2.32
N ARG A 63 -5.38 11.04 1.27
CA ARG A 63 -4.67 12.31 1.36
C ARG A 63 -5.42 13.38 2.15
N GLU A 64 -6.74 13.43 2.05
CA GLU A 64 -7.54 14.44 2.77
C GLU A 64 -7.42 14.23 4.28
N LEU A 65 -7.49 12.97 4.72
CA LEU A 65 -7.28 12.61 6.12
C LEU A 65 -5.86 12.95 6.58
N TRP A 66 -4.84 12.63 5.77
CA TRP A 66 -3.45 12.97 6.07
C TRP A 66 -3.23 14.48 6.21
N ASP A 67 -3.74 15.28 5.27
CA ASP A 67 -3.58 16.73 5.27
C ASP A 67 -4.26 17.36 6.50
N GLU A 68 -5.42 16.83 6.93
CA GLU A 68 -6.09 17.25 8.17
C GLU A 68 -5.26 16.92 9.43
N TRP A 69 -4.68 15.73 9.51
CA TRP A 69 -3.79 15.36 10.63
C TRP A 69 -2.55 16.25 10.70
N VAL A 70 -1.93 16.56 9.57
CA VAL A 70 -0.80 17.51 9.50
C VAL A 70 -1.25 18.90 9.93
N SER A 71 -2.42 19.36 9.47
CA SER A 71 -2.98 20.66 9.88
C SER A 71 -3.14 20.74 11.40
N MET A 72 -3.77 19.73 12.02
CA MET A 72 -3.94 19.64 13.46
C MET A 72 -2.61 19.58 14.22
N ALA A 73 -1.62 18.82 13.73
CA ALA A 73 -0.28 18.76 14.33
C ALA A 73 0.43 20.13 14.32
N ASN A 74 0.13 20.97 13.34
CA ASN A 74 0.64 22.34 13.24
C ASN A 74 -0.21 23.38 14.00
N GLY A 75 -1.16 22.94 14.84
CA GLY A 75 -2.01 23.81 15.66
C GLY A 75 -3.32 24.25 14.99
N GLY A 76 -3.72 23.59 13.90
CA GLY A 76 -5.04 23.74 13.30
C GLY A 76 -6.17 23.24 14.21
N ASP A 77 -7.38 23.75 13.98
CA ASP A 77 -8.58 23.32 14.71
C ASP A 77 -9.11 21.98 14.16
N ASP A 78 -9.72 21.16 15.02
CA ASP A 78 -10.30 19.87 14.64
C ASP A 78 -11.69 20.08 14.02
N GLN A 79 -11.72 20.53 12.77
CA GLN A 79 -12.96 20.88 12.05
C GLN A 79 -13.93 19.70 11.91
N TYR A 80 -13.39 18.48 11.91
CA TYR A 80 -14.13 17.25 11.61
C TYR A 80 -14.35 16.36 12.84
N GLY A 81 -13.84 16.75 14.02
CA GLY A 81 -13.95 15.96 15.25
C GLY A 81 -13.18 14.63 15.19
N ILE A 82 -12.14 14.52 14.36
CA ILE A 82 -11.42 13.27 14.11
C ILE A 82 -10.32 12.99 15.13
N LYS A 83 -10.03 13.93 16.04
CA LYS A 83 -9.01 13.78 17.08
C LYS A 83 -9.30 12.61 18.03
N GLY A 84 -10.59 12.28 18.23
CA GLY A 84 -11.01 11.12 19.04
C GLY A 84 -10.61 9.76 18.42
N ASP A 85 -10.38 9.71 17.11
CA ASP A 85 -9.98 8.51 16.38
C ASP A 85 -8.45 8.42 16.17
N ARG A 86 -7.66 9.23 16.90
CA ARG A 86 -6.18 9.29 16.76
C ARG A 86 -5.52 7.91 16.80
N ASP A 87 -5.83 7.11 17.82
CA ASP A 87 -5.21 5.79 17.99
C ASP A 87 -5.54 4.86 16.80
N ARG A 88 -6.76 4.97 16.27
CA ARG A 88 -7.18 4.21 15.09
C ARG A 88 -6.44 4.65 13.84
N PHE A 89 -6.26 5.95 13.64
CA PHE A 89 -5.47 6.48 12.54
C PHE A 89 -4.01 6.01 12.62
N LEU A 90 -3.39 6.12 13.79
CA LEU A 90 -2.01 5.69 14.01
C LEU A 90 -1.82 4.20 13.76
N ALA A 91 -2.76 3.34 14.19
CA ALA A 91 -2.71 1.92 13.90
C ALA A 91 -2.79 1.59 12.39
N LEU A 92 -3.60 2.34 11.62
CA LEU A 92 -3.71 2.16 10.18
C LEU A 92 -2.49 2.68 9.43
N LEU A 93 -1.90 3.77 9.92
CA LEU A 93 -0.65 4.31 9.39
C LEU A 93 0.53 3.38 9.68
N GLU A 94 0.58 2.81 10.88
CA GLU A 94 1.57 1.79 11.26
C GLU A 94 1.51 0.59 10.32
N LEU A 95 0.30 0.05 10.07
CA LEU A 95 0.12 -1.06 9.14
C LEU A 95 0.64 -0.73 7.73
N HIS A 96 0.37 0.49 7.26
CA HIS A 96 0.85 0.95 5.96
C HIS A 96 2.38 1.02 5.93
N ILE A 97 3.02 1.63 6.94
CA ILE A 97 4.49 1.72 7.04
C ILE A 97 5.12 0.31 7.07
N ARG A 98 4.61 -0.59 7.92
CA ARG A 98 5.09 -1.97 8.01
C ARG A 98 4.95 -2.70 6.68
N SER A 99 3.82 -2.53 6.00
CA SER A 99 3.61 -3.13 4.67
C SER A 99 4.64 -2.65 3.66
N LEU A 100 4.95 -1.35 3.62
CA LEU A 100 5.96 -0.80 2.71
C LEU A 100 7.35 -1.39 2.97
N ILE A 101 7.74 -1.48 4.24
CA ILE A 101 9.05 -2.01 4.64
C ILE A 101 9.13 -3.50 4.32
N LYS A 102 8.10 -4.28 4.70
CA LYS A 102 8.02 -5.73 4.45
C LYS A 102 8.10 -6.06 2.96
N THR A 103 7.27 -5.41 2.14
CA THR A 103 7.31 -5.60 0.68
C THR A 103 8.66 -5.18 0.10
N GLY A 104 9.26 -4.09 0.60
CA GLY A 104 10.63 -3.72 0.24
C GLY A 104 11.61 -4.87 0.50
N VAL A 105 11.65 -5.38 1.72
CA VAL A 105 12.55 -6.48 2.13
C VAL A 105 12.36 -7.73 1.27
N GLU A 106 11.12 -8.15 1.06
CA GLU A 106 10.78 -9.32 0.22
C GLU A 106 11.22 -9.12 -1.24
N HIS A 107 11.03 -7.92 -1.79
CA HIS A 107 11.47 -7.55 -3.13
C HIS A 107 13.00 -7.50 -3.25
N GLY A 108 13.68 -7.03 -2.20
CA GLY A 108 15.14 -7.04 -2.11
C GLY A 108 15.71 -8.46 -2.15
N ALA A 109 15.10 -9.37 -1.39
CA ALA A 109 15.51 -10.77 -1.33
C ALA A 109 15.22 -11.54 -2.64
N SER A 110 14.14 -11.20 -3.35
CA SER A 110 13.71 -11.87 -4.60
C SER A 110 14.23 -11.21 -5.88
N GLY A 111 14.86 -10.03 -5.79
CA GLY A 111 15.30 -9.25 -6.96
C GLY A 111 14.15 -8.58 -7.74
N THR A 112 12.96 -8.50 -7.14
CA THR A 112 11.77 -7.87 -7.74
C THR A 112 11.80 -6.36 -7.50
N ASN A 113 11.19 -5.57 -8.39
CA ASN A 113 11.14 -4.12 -8.23
C ASN A 113 9.78 -3.54 -8.62
N GLU A 114 8.77 -3.87 -7.83
CA GLU A 114 7.43 -3.30 -7.96
C GLU A 114 7.07 -2.57 -6.66
N PRO A 115 7.11 -1.23 -6.63
CA PRO A 115 6.75 -0.49 -5.42
C PRO A 115 5.27 -0.69 -5.07
N PRO A 116 4.90 -0.75 -3.78
CA PRO A 116 3.50 -0.91 -3.36
C PRO A 116 2.62 0.27 -3.81
N SER A 117 1.33 0.02 -3.98
CA SER A 117 0.34 1.08 -4.24
C SER A 117 0.29 2.07 -3.08
N ASN A 118 0.32 3.37 -3.42
CA ASN A 118 0.07 4.47 -2.50
C ASN A 118 -0.95 5.41 -3.17
N PRO A 119 -2.18 5.56 -2.64
CA PRO A 119 -2.65 5.07 -1.34
C PRO A 119 -2.78 3.54 -1.25
N LEU A 120 -2.59 3.02 -0.03
CA LEU A 120 -2.77 1.60 0.29
C LEU A 120 -4.25 1.37 0.66
N LYS A 121 -4.90 0.48 -0.09
CA LYS A 121 -6.28 0.05 0.19
C LYS A 121 -6.29 -1.06 1.23
N ILE A 122 -6.83 -0.76 2.41
CA ILE A 122 -7.01 -1.68 3.52
C ILE A 122 -8.48 -2.11 3.55
N LYS A 123 -8.75 -3.41 3.34
CA LYS A 123 -10.08 -3.97 3.49
C LYS A 123 -10.43 -4.05 4.98
N MET A 124 -11.53 -3.41 5.37
CA MET A 124 -12.08 -3.46 6.72
C MET A 124 -13.42 -4.21 6.72
N LEU A 125 -13.88 -4.61 7.91
CA LEU A 125 -15.18 -5.28 8.11
C LEU A 125 -16.39 -4.48 7.57
N ARG A 126 -16.24 -3.17 7.34
CA ARG A 126 -17.33 -2.26 6.96
C ARG A 126 -16.99 -1.39 5.74
N GLY A 127 -16.08 -1.82 4.88
CA GLY A 127 -15.69 -1.09 3.67
C GLY A 127 -14.19 -1.14 3.42
N GLU A 128 -13.73 -0.35 2.45
CA GLU A 128 -12.31 -0.17 2.16
C GLU A 128 -11.84 1.18 2.71
N PHE A 129 -10.64 1.21 3.28
CA PHE A 129 -10.00 2.43 3.77
C PHE A 129 -8.72 2.67 3.01
N GLU A 130 -8.52 3.90 2.57
CA GLU A 130 -7.30 4.31 1.89
C GLU A 130 -6.37 4.95 2.92
N SER A 131 -5.25 4.28 3.20
CA SER A 131 -4.14 4.87 3.97
C SER A 131 -3.20 5.56 3.00
N TYR A 132 -2.91 6.83 3.26
CA TYR A 132 -2.00 7.62 2.44
C TYR A 132 -0.75 7.99 3.24
N LEU A 133 0.37 8.04 2.52
CA LEU A 133 1.62 8.59 3.02
C LEU A 133 2.23 9.47 1.91
N PRO A 134 2.92 10.58 2.20
CA PRO A 134 3.59 11.36 1.17
C PRO A 134 4.52 10.48 0.31
N SER A 135 4.40 10.60 -1.02
CA SER A 135 5.06 9.68 -1.97
C SER A 135 6.58 9.64 -1.81
N SER A 136 7.21 10.74 -1.38
CA SER A 136 8.63 10.79 -1.05
C SER A 136 9.00 9.87 0.11
N GLN A 137 8.19 9.87 1.18
CA GLN A 137 8.41 9.05 2.38
C GLN A 137 8.11 7.59 2.09
N ALA A 138 7.01 7.31 1.39
CA ALA A 138 6.66 5.94 0.98
C ALA A 138 7.73 5.31 0.08
N GLY A 139 8.22 6.06 -0.92
CA GLY A 139 9.29 5.59 -1.81
C GLY A 139 10.63 5.38 -1.11
N ARG A 140 10.94 6.22 -0.11
CA ARG A 140 12.16 6.08 0.71
C ARG A 140 12.09 4.85 1.61
N LEU A 141 10.97 4.61 2.30
CA LEU A 141 10.75 3.41 3.11
C LEU A 141 10.88 2.12 2.28
N TYR A 142 10.24 2.09 1.09
CA TYR A 142 10.34 0.95 0.19
C TYR A 142 11.78 0.70 -0.28
N THR A 143 12.47 1.74 -0.75
CA THR A 143 13.85 1.63 -1.23
C THR A 143 14.79 1.11 -0.15
N LEU A 144 14.71 1.67 1.06
CA LEU A 144 15.52 1.23 2.20
C LEU A 144 15.19 -0.21 2.62
N GLY A 145 13.91 -0.59 2.64
CA GLY A 145 13.50 -1.97 2.88
C GLY A 145 14.08 -2.93 1.82
N ARG A 146 14.10 -2.52 0.56
CA ARG A 146 14.65 -3.32 -0.54
C ARG A 146 16.17 -3.49 -0.44
N GLU A 147 16.89 -2.44 -0.12
CA GLU A 147 18.32 -2.52 0.17
C GLU A 147 18.60 -3.41 1.38
N LEU A 148 17.73 -3.38 2.39
CA LEU A 148 17.86 -4.21 3.59
C LEU A 148 17.67 -5.70 3.28
N GLY A 149 16.70 -6.04 2.43
CA GLY A 149 16.46 -7.41 1.98
C GLY A 149 17.53 -7.97 1.03
N ALA A 150 18.16 -7.10 0.23
CA ALA A 150 19.23 -7.48 -0.69
C ALA A 150 20.61 -7.55 -0.04
N SER A 151 20.81 -6.91 1.12
CA SER A 151 22.10 -6.89 1.81
C SER A 151 22.35 -8.21 2.55
N GLU A 152 23.59 -8.67 2.54
CA GLU A 152 24.06 -9.80 3.36
C GLU A 152 24.96 -9.33 4.52
N ASP A 153 25.48 -8.09 4.45
CA ASP A 153 26.38 -7.53 5.45
C ASP A 153 25.62 -6.98 6.68
N SER A 154 26.01 -7.44 7.87
CA SER A 154 25.37 -7.02 9.12
C SER A 154 25.57 -5.53 9.43
N ALA A 155 26.72 -4.94 9.04
CA ALA A 155 26.98 -3.52 9.30
C ALA A 155 26.11 -2.63 8.39
N GLN A 156 26.00 -2.98 7.11
CA GLN A 156 25.09 -2.34 6.16
C GLN A 156 23.63 -2.48 6.59
N LYS A 157 23.19 -3.66 7.04
CA LYS A 157 21.84 -3.86 7.59
C LYS A 157 21.55 -2.94 8.76
N ALA A 158 22.47 -2.80 9.72
CA ALA A 158 22.29 -1.91 10.85
C ALA A 158 22.15 -0.43 10.42
N ALA A 159 22.94 0.01 9.44
CA ALA A 159 22.83 1.36 8.89
C ALA A 159 21.47 1.60 8.18
N LEU A 160 20.98 0.62 7.43
CA LEU A 160 19.68 0.68 6.75
C LEU A 160 18.51 0.71 7.73
N VAL A 161 18.58 -0.07 8.82
CA VAL A 161 17.59 -0.01 9.91
C VAL A 161 17.59 1.36 10.59
N ALA A 162 18.76 1.97 10.81
CA ALA A 162 18.84 3.32 11.35
C ALA A 162 18.20 4.36 10.40
N ALA A 163 18.44 4.25 9.10
CA ALA A 163 17.84 5.14 8.10
C ALA A 163 16.30 4.95 7.97
N LEU A 164 15.81 3.72 8.10
CA LEU A 164 14.37 3.44 8.19
C LEU A 164 13.77 4.09 9.43
N THR A 165 14.41 3.93 10.58
CA THR A 165 13.99 4.54 11.85
C THR A 165 13.90 6.07 11.73
N GLU A 166 14.92 6.71 11.16
CA GLU A 166 14.92 8.16 10.91
C GLU A 166 13.77 8.59 9.98
N THR A 167 13.47 7.78 8.96
CA THR A 167 12.36 8.09 8.04
C THR A 167 11.01 7.98 8.74
N VAL A 168 10.80 6.96 9.59
CA VAL A 168 9.57 6.80 10.38
C VAL A 168 9.46 7.87 11.49
N ASP A 169 10.58 8.30 12.05
CA ASP A 169 10.63 9.40 13.02
C ASP A 169 10.20 10.72 12.37
N ALA A 170 10.70 11.04 11.17
CA ALA A 170 10.27 12.20 10.42
C ALA A 170 8.77 12.18 10.09
N ILE A 171 8.21 11.02 9.75
CA ILE A 171 6.75 10.82 9.60
C ILE A 171 6.06 11.15 10.91
N SER A 172 6.52 10.58 12.02
CA SER A 172 5.92 10.71 13.35
C SER A 172 5.92 12.16 13.82
N MET A 173 7.01 12.90 13.61
CA MET A 173 7.10 14.33 13.91
C MET A 173 6.11 15.16 13.07
N GLY A 174 5.93 14.82 11.80
CA GLY A 174 5.04 15.56 10.88
C GLY A 174 3.55 15.50 11.25
N ILE A 175 3.13 14.49 12.03
CA ILE A 175 1.75 14.30 12.49
C ILE A 175 1.62 14.31 14.02
N ASP A 176 2.66 14.71 14.74
CA ASP A 176 2.72 14.67 16.21
C ASP A 176 2.36 13.29 16.80
N ALA A 177 2.76 12.18 16.15
CA ALA A 177 2.40 10.82 16.59
C ALA A 177 3.11 10.39 17.88
N GLY A 178 4.28 10.97 18.18
CA GLY A 178 5.17 10.53 19.25
C GLY A 178 6.02 9.30 18.89
N SER A 179 6.82 8.81 19.84
CA SER A 179 7.79 7.73 19.61
C SER A 179 7.19 6.32 19.51
N SER A 180 5.95 6.13 19.97
CA SER A 180 5.28 4.82 19.96
C SER A 180 5.03 4.30 18.54
N LEU A 181 4.77 5.19 17.58
CA LEU A 181 4.62 4.82 16.17
C LEU A 181 5.93 4.26 15.60
N VAL A 182 7.05 4.91 15.93
CA VAL A 182 8.40 4.49 15.49
C VAL A 182 8.74 3.11 16.09
N GLU A 183 8.58 2.96 17.40
CA GLU A 183 8.86 1.70 18.11
C GLU A 183 8.00 0.55 17.56
N SER A 184 6.72 0.82 17.34
CA SER A 184 5.81 -0.18 16.79
C SER A 184 6.22 -0.53 15.37
N ALA A 185 6.28 0.42 14.44
CA ALA A 185 6.58 0.17 13.03
C ALA A 185 7.92 -0.54 12.78
N MET A 186 8.92 -0.28 13.63
CA MET A 186 10.26 -0.88 13.52
C MET A 186 10.40 -2.24 14.19
N ARG A 187 9.41 -2.70 14.98
CA ARG A 187 9.49 -3.92 15.80
C ARG A 187 9.94 -5.16 15.02
N ASP A 188 9.45 -5.33 13.79
CA ASP A 188 9.69 -6.54 12.99
C ASP A 188 10.88 -6.36 12.01
N VAL A 189 11.47 -5.16 11.96
CA VAL A 189 12.50 -4.83 10.96
C VAL A 189 13.84 -5.39 11.42
N GLY A 190 14.39 -6.33 10.65
CA GLY A 190 15.67 -6.98 10.94
C GLY A 190 15.56 -8.26 11.76
N GLN A 191 14.35 -8.67 12.14
CA GLN A 191 14.10 -10.04 12.60
C GLN A 191 14.10 -10.96 11.38
N PRO A 192 14.79 -12.13 11.41
CA PRO A 192 14.63 -13.11 10.34
C PRO A 192 13.15 -13.44 10.18
N PRO A 193 12.66 -13.72 8.94
CA PRO A 193 11.28 -14.11 8.75
C PRO A 193 11.00 -15.26 9.70
N SER A 194 10.09 -15.04 10.64
CA SER A 194 9.53 -16.10 11.46
C SER A 194 9.08 -17.16 10.47
N GLN A 195 9.78 -18.30 10.45
CA GLN A 195 9.26 -19.46 9.75
C GLN A 195 7.89 -19.68 10.37
N GLU A 196 6.83 -19.45 9.60
CA GLU A 196 5.51 -19.96 9.93
C GLU A 196 5.72 -21.47 10.02
N THR A 197 5.92 -21.95 11.24
CA THR A 197 6.17 -23.36 11.49
C THR A 197 4.85 -24.06 11.19
N GLU A 198 4.75 -24.62 9.98
CA GLU A 198 3.73 -25.60 9.56
C GLU A 198 3.85 -26.92 10.39
N GLU A 199 4.18 -26.87 11.69
CA GLU A 199 4.22 -28.00 12.61
C GLU A 199 2.91 -28.16 13.41
N ASP A 200 1.75 -27.90 12.81
CA ASP A 200 0.46 -28.29 13.41
C ASP A 200 -0.45 -29.10 12.46
N LEU A 201 0.15 -29.73 11.45
CA LEU A 201 -0.56 -30.66 10.57
C LEU A 201 0.24 -31.97 10.40
N LEU A 202 0.50 -32.66 11.50
CA LEU A 202 0.80 -34.10 11.43
C LEU A 202 -0.49 -34.92 11.49
N PRO A 203 -0.70 -35.88 10.57
CA PRO A 203 -1.87 -36.76 10.58
C PRO A 203 -1.95 -37.59 11.86
N LEU A 204 -3.12 -37.57 12.50
CA LEU A 204 -3.50 -38.51 13.55
C LEU A 204 -3.68 -39.90 12.95
N GLU A 205 -2.59 -40.61 12.66
CA GLU A 205 -2.65 -42.02 12.26
C GLU A 205 -1.93 -42.91 13.28
N ALA A 206 -2.75 -43.73 13.95
CA ALA A 206 -2.45 -45.03 14.54
C ALA A 206 -1.47 -45.10 15.73
N GLN A 207 -2.04 -45.30 16.93
CA GLN A 207 -1.59 -46.36 17.82
C GLN A 207 -2.68 -46.70 18.84
N ASN A 208 -3.36 -47.83 18.63
CA ASN A 208 -3.69 -48.81 19.68
C ASN A 208 -4.32 -50.05 19.04
N THR A 209 -3.46 -50.88 18.45
CA THR A 209 -3.68 -52.32 18.41
C THR A 209 -3.01 -52.94 19.63
N GLU A 210 -3.86 -53.56 20.46
CA GLU A 210 -3.66 -54.84 21.14
C GLU A 210 -2.50 -55.04 22.13
N THR A 211 -2.87 -55.46 23.36
CA THR A 211 -2.31 -56.52 24.23
C THR A 211 -2.74 -56.19 25.67
N ALA A 212 -3.26 -57.07 26.52
CA ALA A 212 -3.58 -58.49 26.51
C ALA A 212 -4.66 -58.73 27.59
#